data_AF-A0A7J2UPN1-F1
#
_entry.id   AF-A0A7J2UPN1-F1
#
_cell.length_a   1.000
_cell.length_b   1.000
_cell.length_c   1.000
_cell.angle_alpha   90.00
_cell.angle_beta   90.00
_cell.angle_gamma   90.00
#
_symmetry.space_group_name_H-M   'P 1'
#
loop_
_entity.id
_entity.type
_entity.pdbx_description
1 polymer ?
#
loop_
_entity_poly.entity_id
_entity_poly.type
_entity_poly.pdbx_seq_one_letter_code
_entity_poly.pdbx_strand_id
1 'polypeptide(L)' 'MKDREAEAVVVSPETRTRAEQMNEIRKKNNLPPLEIVEVPFVLAEDGKPISSIRIRYGEIDEHGKVIKKTRIG' A
#
# COMPACT_ATOMS: atom_id res chain seq x y z
N MET A 1 30.93 -13.31 -1.92
CA MET A 1 29.46 -13.46 -1.89
C MET A 1 28.89 -12.07 -2.04
N LYS A 2 27.89 -11.87 -2.91
CA LYS A 2 27.22 -10.57 -3.06
C LYS A 2 26.00 -10.67 -2.15
N ASP A 3 26.13 -10.20 -0.92
CA ASP A 3 25.01 -10.05 -0.01
C ASP A 3 23.93 -9.24 -0.75
N ARG A 4 22.70 -9.76 -0.81
CA ARG A 4 21.60 -9.13 -1.56
C ARG A 4 21.14 -7.90 -0.79
N GLU A 5 21.89 -6.82 -0.90
CA GLU A 5 21.49 -5.51 -0.44
C GLU A 5 20.35 -5.02 -1.33
N ALA A 6 19.22 -4.67 -0.70
CA ALA A 6 18.12 -4.04 -1.42
C ALA A 6 18.53 -2.61 -1.78
N GLU A 7 18.13 -2.16 -2.98
CA GLU A 7 18.41 -0.80 -3.48
C GLU A 7 17.19 0.12 -3.33
N ALA A 8 15.98 -0.45 -3.33
CA ALA A 8 14.72 0.29 -3.26
C ALA A 8 13.66 -0.43 -2.42
N VAL A 9 12.66 0.33 -1.97
CA VAL A 9 11.45 -0.14 -1.30
C VAL A 9 10.23 0.46 -1.97
N VAL A 10 9.28 -0.40 -2.35
CA VAL A 10 8.01 0.02 -2.94
C VAL A 10 6.96 0.14 -1.85
N VAL A 11 6.29 1.28 -1.79
CA VAL A 11 5.30 1.60 -0.76
C VAL A 11 4.03 2.19 -1.35
N SER A 12 2.94 2.05 -0.59
CA SER A 12 1.71 2.80 -0.83
C SER A 12 1.80 4.19 -0.16
N PRO A 13 0.92 5.15 -0.47
CA PRO A 13 0.88 6.44 0.21
C PRO A 13 0.74 6.29 1.73
N GLU A 14 0.00 5.27 2.19
CA GLU A 14 -0.17 4.98 3.61
C GLU A 14 1.15 4.55 4.30
N THR A 15 2.00 3.81 3.58
CA THR A 15 3.22 3.21 4.14
C THR A 15 4.49 4.01 3.90
N ARG A 16 4.40 5.13 3.18
CA ARG A 16 5.54 6.01 2.87
C ARG A 16 6.26 6.53 4.12
N THR A 17 5.52 7.06 5.10
CA THR A 17 6.13 7.57 6.35
C THR A 17 6.89 6.49 7.12
N ARG A 18 6.43 5.23 7.07
CA ARG A 18 7.14 4.11 7.69
C ARG A 18 8.46 3.80 6.95
N ALA A 19 8.49 3.92 5.63
CA ALA A 19 9.73 3.76 4.86
C ALA A 19 10.73 4.89 5.13
N GLU A 20 10.26 6.12 5.34
CA GLU A 20 11.11 7.23 5.77
C GLU A 20 11.74 6.94 7.15
N GLN A 21 10.94 6.49 8.12
CA GLN A 21 11.43 6.06 9.44
C GLN A 21 12.43 4.90 9.36
N MET A 22 12.19 3.94 8.45
CA MET A 22 13.12 2.84 8.21
C MET A 22 14.46 3.36 7.68
N ASN A 23 14.47 4.33 6.76
CA ASN A 23 15.71 4.93 6.27
C ASN A 23 16.46 5.70 7.37
N GLU A 24 15.76 6.34 8.29
CA GLU A 24 16.39 6.95 9.47
C GLU A 24 17.09 5.91 10.35
N ILE A 25 16.48 4.73 10.54
CA ILE A 25 17.10 3.62 11.26
C ILE A 25 18.31 3.08 10.48
N ARG A 26 18.21 2.92 9.15
CA ARG A 26 19.33 2.47 8.31
C ARG A 26 20.52 3.42 8.41
N LYS A 27 20.26 4.73 8.35
CA LYS A 27 21.27 5.78 8.52
C LYS A 27 21.95 5.71 9.89
N LYS A 28 21.21 5.47 10.97
CA LYS A 28 21.77 5.25 12.32
C LYS A 28 22.66 4.01 12.40
N ASN A 29 22.42 3.02 11.55
CA ASN A 29 23.21 1.78 11.48
C ASN A 29 24.33 1.83 10.41
N ASN A 30 24.64 3.01 9.85
CA ASN A 30 25.58 3.17 8.73
C ASN A 30 25.24 2.32 7.49
N LEU A 31 23.97 2.01 7.30
CA LEU A 31 23.46 1.35 6.10
C LEU A 31 23.03 2.40 5.07
N PRO A 32 23.24 2.16 3.77
CA PRO A 32 22.76 3.06 2.73
C PRO A 32 21.23 3.16 2.77
N PRO A 33 20.65 4.36 2.59
CA PRO A 33 19.20 4.51 2.49
C PRO A 33 18.67 3.77 1.27
N LEU A 34 17.44 3.29 1.34
CA LEU A 34 16.72 2.72 0.20
C LEU A 34 16.01 3.82 -0.57
N GLU A 35 15.97 3.70 -1.89
CA GLU A 35 15.08 4.51 -2.72
C GLU A 35 13.62 4.18 -2.38
N ILE A 36 12.82 5.20 -2.05
CA ILE A 36 11.40 5.02 -1.71
C ILE A 36 10.58 5.28 -2.98
N VAL A 37 9.96 4.25 -3.51
CA VAL A 37 9.05 4.34 -4.67
C VAL A 37 7.62 4.28 -4.18
N GLU A 38 6.94 5.43 -4.15
CA GLU A 38 5.53 5.52 -3.79
C GLU A 38 4.63 5.21 -4.99
N VAL A 39 3.74 4.22 -4.85
CA VAL A 39 2.79 3.80 -5.88
C VAL A 39 1.37 4.16 -5.43
N PRO A 40 0.60 4.91 -6.22
CA PRO A 40 -0.75 5.34 -5.84
C PRO A 40 -1.71 4.14 -5.72
N PHE A 41 -2.78 4.32 -4.94
CA PHE A 41 -3.83 3.31 -4.83
C PHE A 41 -4.66 3.22 -6.10
N VAL A 42 -5.08 2.00 -6.45
CA VAL A 42 -6.15 1.77 -7.42
C VAL A 42 -7.49 2.05 -6.76
N LEU A 43 -8.34 2.82 -7.42
CA LEU A 43 -9.65 3.23 -6.90
C LEU A 43 -10.75 2.29 -7.37
N ALA A 44 -11.72 2.05 -6.49
CA ALA A 44 -13.00 1.41 -6.81
C ALA A 44 -13.97 2.40 -7.47
N GLU A 45 -15.14 1.94 -7.91
CA GLU A 45 -16.17 2.79 -8.56
C GLU A 45 -16.66 3.95 -7.66
N ASP A 46 -16.58 3.81 -6.34
CA ASP A 46 -16.93 4.88 -5.40
C ASP A 46 -15.80 5.87 -5.12
N GLY A 47 -14.70 5.80 -5.88
CA GLY A 47 -13.55 6.71 -5.76
C GLY A 47 -12.67 6.46 -4.55
N LYS A 48 -12.93 5.40 -3.77
CA LYS A 48 -12.10 5.00 -2.62
C LYS A 48 -11.14 3.87 -3.02
N PRO A 49 -9.95 3.74 -2.39
CA PRO A 49 -9.01 2.66 -2.67
C PRO A 49 -9.60 1.26 -2.59
N ILE A 50 -9.26 0.39 -3.54
CA ILE A 50 -9.54 -1.05 -3.44
C ILE A 50 -8.75 -1.61 -2.26
N SER A 51 -9.43 -2.35 -1.37
CA SER A 51 -8.77 -3.01 -0.24
C SER A 51 -9.45 -4.33 0.12
N SER A 52 -8.66 -5.29 0.59
CA SER A 52 -9.16 -6.63 0.93
C SER A 52 -10.20 -6.62 2.05
N ILE A 53 -10.19 -5.60 2.92
CA ILE A 53 -11.18 -5.41 3.98
C ILE A 53 -12.54 -5.07 3.34
N ARG A 54 -12.55 -4.11 2.41
CA ARG A 54 -13.76 -3.69 1.70
C ARG A 54 -14.35 -4.82 0.86
N ILE A 55 -13.50 -5.66 0.26
CA ILE A 55 -13.93 -6.88 -0.43
C ILE A 55 -14.57 -7.86 0.56
N ARG A 56 -13.89 -8.16 1.68
CA ARG A 56 -14.41 -9.08 2.71
C ARG A 56 -15.73 -8.62 3.32
N TYR A 57 -15.92 -7.31 3.46
CA TYR A 57 -17.12 -6.72 4.04
C TYR A 57 -18.26 -6.56 3.02
N GLY A 58 -18.01 -6.94 1.76
CA GLY A 58 -18.98 -6.83 0.69
C GLY A 58 -19.34 -5.38 0.37
N GLU A 59 -18.39 -4.45 0.54
CA GLU A 59 -18.53 -3.08 0.07
C GLU A 59 -18.25 -2.99 -1.42
N ILE A 60 -17.24 -3.74 -1.89
CA ILE A 60 -16.83 -3.85 -3.29
C ILE A 60 -16.51 -5.30 -3.65
N ASP A 61 -16.52 -5.66 -4.93
CA ASP A 61 -15.97 -6.93 -5.42
C ASP A 61 -14.45 -6.85 -5.71
N GLU A 62 -13.86 -7.95 -6.17
CA GLU A 62 -12.44 -8.04 -6.52
C GLU A 62 -12.01 -7.12 -7.68
N HIS A 63 -12.97 -6.63 -8.46
CA HIS A 63 -12.75 -5.69 -9.55
C HIS A 63 -13.00 -4.22 -9.14
N GLY A 64 -13.34 -3.98 -7.86
CA GLY A 64 -13.66 -2.64 -7.37
C GLY A 64 -15.08 -2.17 -7.68
N LYS A 65 -15.98 -3.07 -8.08
CA LYS A 65 -17.39 -2.73 -8.30
C LYS A 65 -18.11 -2.59 -6.97
N VAL A 66 -18.89 -1.53 -6.79
CA VAL A 66 -19.61 -1.30 -5.52
C VAL A 66 -20.79 -2.26 -5.40
N ILE A 67 -20.81 -3.03 -4.31
CA ILE A 67 -21.90 -3.96 -4.03
C ILE A 67 -23.04 -3.17 -3.37
N LYS A 68 -24.05 -2.81 -4.16
CA LYS A 68 -25.28 -2.21 -3.64
C LYS A 68 -26.04 -3.27 -2.82
N LYS A 69 -26.11 -3.10 -1.50
CA LYS A 69 -27.12 -3.81 -0.70
C LYS A 69 -28.49 -3.30 -1.13
N THR A 70 -29.16 -4.03 -2.00
CA THR A 70 -30.59 -3.82 -2.26
C THR A 70 -31.32 -3.94 -0.92
N ARG A 71 -31.86 -2.82 -0.42
CA ARG A 71 -32.86 -2.87 0.64
C ARG A 71 -34.07 -3.57 0.03
N ILE A 72 -34.27 -4.83 0.39
CA ILE A 72 -35.54 -5.51 0.16
C ILE A 72 -36.51 -4.82 1.13
N GLY A 73 -37.45 -4.06 0.56
CA GLY A 73 -38.54 -3.41 1.30
C GLY A 73 -39.57 -4.40 1.78
#